data_AF-A0A374E758-F1
#
_entry.id   AF-A0A374E758-F1
#
_cell.length_a   1.000
_cell.length_b   1.000
_cell.length_c   1.000
_cell.angle_alpha   90.00
_cell.angle_beta   90.00
_cell.angle_gamma   90.00
#
_symmetry.space_group_name_H-M   'P 1'
#
loop_
_entity.id
_entity.type
_entity.pdbx_description
1 polymer ?
#
loop_
_entity_poly.entity_id
_entity_poly.type
_entity_poly.pdbx_seq_one_letter_code
_entity_poly.pdbx_strand_id
1 'polypeptide(L)'
;MEGTGNIQKTTTVESIMNKDILCSDVVGLIGEPFEIKTTSKFDKATLTYVIDKSKLGDTEFDNLLFLWYDEENDNFVELDTILDEENSTVSVETTHFSKYMIVNREEWYKAWSTELYPSYYDYAPSGLSTVLVIDCSGSMQYNDPYEAGRKKAAK
;
A
#
# COMPACT_ATOMS: atom_id res chain seq x y z
N MET A 1 8.27 -32.93 2.39
CA MET A 1 9.00 -31.97 1.54
C MET A 1 10.43 -31.84 2.06
N GLU A 2 11.43 -32.00 1.20
CA GLU A 2 12.83 -31.66 1.50
C GLU A 2 13.05 -30.18 1.14
N GLY A 3 13.28 -29.34 2.14
CA GLY A 3 13.62 -27.93 1.94
C GLY A 3 14.99 -27.80 1.27
N THR A 4 15.10 -26.91 0.30
CA THR A 4 16.34 -26.60 -0.43
C THR A 4 17.38 -25.94 0.48
N GLY A 5 18.15 -26.73 1.23
CA GLY A 5 19.33 -26.25 1.96
C GLY A 5 19.09 -25.14 2.99
N ASN A 6 20.16 -24.45 3.40
CA ASN A 6 20.11 -23.40 4.43
C ASN A 6 19.34 -22.17 3.93
N ILE A 7 18.13 -21.97 4.46
CA ILE A 7 17.22 -20.88 4.11
C ILE A 7 17.83 -19.48 4.31
N GLN A 8 18.82 -19.34 5.21
CA GLN A 8 19.52 -18.07 5.44
C GLN A 8 20.34 -17.60 4.23
N LYS A 9 20.74 -18.52 3.34
CA LYS A 9 21.47 -18.16 2.11
C LYS A 9 20.57 -17.83 0.94
N THR A 10 19.31 -18.26 1.00
CA THR A 10 18.34 -18.11 -0.09
C THR A 10 17.30 -17.05 0.18
N THR A 11 17.20 -16.57 1.43
CA THR A 11 16.21 -15.59 1.87
C THR A 11 16.88 -14.28 2.27
N THR A 12 16.38 -13.18 1.74
CA THR A 12 16.77 -11.81 2.12
C THR A 12 15.58 -11.10 2.71
N VAL A 13 15.82 -10.37 3.80
CA VAL A 13 14.84 -9.48 4.42
C VAL A 13 15.42 -8.07 4.35
N GLU A 14 14.71 -7.16 3.69
CA GLU A 14 15.15 -5.77 3.54
C GLU A 14 14.06 -4.81 3.99
N SER A 15 14.43 -3.77 4.73
CA SER A 15 13.55 -2.61 4.92
C SER A 15 13.34 -1.92 3.57
N ILE A 16 12.07 -1.65 3.26
CA ILE A 16 11.64 -0.93 2.05
C ILE A 16 11.19 0.50 2.35
N MET A 17 11.42 0.96 3.59
CA MET A 17 11.17 2.34 4.00
C MET A 17 11.94 3.32 3.09
N ASN A 18 11.23 4.30 2.52
CA ASN A 18 11.74 5.28 1.54
C ASN A 18 12.25 4.69 0.21
N LYS A 19 12.14 3.37 -0.01
CA LYS A 19 12.44 2.72 -1.30
C LYS A 19 11.15 2.48 -2.09
N ASP A 20 10.12 1.99 -1.39
CA ASP A 20 8.79 1.75 -1.94
C ASP A 20 7.81 2.74 -1.29
N ILE A 21 7.46 3.80 -2.03
CA ILE A 21 6.57 4.87 -1.53
C ILE A 21 5.18 4.31 -1.20
N LEU A 22 4.69 3.32 -1.96
CA LEU A 22 3.37 2.73 -1.70
C LEU A 22 3.33 2.03 -0.35
N CYS A 23 4.41 1.33 0.01
CA CYS A 23 4.51 0.65 1.30
C CYS A 23 4.99 1.58 2.44
N SER A 24 5.69 2.67 2.11
CA SER A 24 6.22 3.62 3.10
C SER A 24 5.17 4.61 3.61
N ASP A 25 4.21 5.00 2.77
CA ASP A 25 3.16 5.97 3.10
C ASP A 25 1.80 5.30 3.38
N VAL A 26 1.82 4.03 3.80
CA VAL A 26 0.61 3.31 4.21
C VAL A 26 -0.01 3.99 5.44
N VAL A 27 -1.32 4.21 5.38
CA VAL A 27 -2.07 4.81 6.49
C VAL A 27 -2.01 3.92 7.73
N GLY A 28 -1.71 4.53 8.88
CA GLY A 28 -1.57 3.82 10.14
C GLY A 28 -0.34 2.92 10.24
N LEU A 29 0.69 3.10 9.40
CA LEU A 29 1.92 2.31 9.45
C LEU A 29 2.59 2.34 10.84
N ILE A 30 2.86 1.16 11.39
CA ILE A 30 3.58 0.93 12.64
C ILE A 30 4.92 0.26 12.33
N GLY A 31 6.01 0.95 12.64
CA GLY A 31 7.36 0.47 12.38
C GLY A 31 7.79 0.69 10.92
N GLU A 32 8.60 -0.22 10.40
CA GLU A 32 9.10 -0.14 9.02
C GLU A 32 8.55 -1.29 8.18
N PRO A 33 8.07 -1.02 6.96
CA PRO A 33 7.70 -2.06 6.02
C PRO A 33 8.95 -2.81 5.56
N PHE A 34 8.81 -4.11 5.32
CA PHE A 34 9.93 -4.95 4.90
C PHE A 34 9.52 -5.91 3.80
N GLU A 35 10.48 -6.23 2.94
CA GLU A 35 10.32 -7.20 1.86
C GLU A 35 11.10 -8.46 2.21
N ILE A 36 10.43 -9.60 2.06
CA ILE A 36 11.06 -10.91 2.15
C ILE A 36 11.11 -11.51 0.75
N LYS A 37 12.32 -11.80 0.28
CA LYS A 37 12.55 -12.52 -0.98
C LYS A 37 13.20 -13.85 -0.68
N THR A 38 12.74 -14.92 -1.29
CA THR A 38 13.42 -16.22 -1.22
C THR A 38 13.45 -16.95 -2.55
N THR A 39 14.51 -17.72 -2.77
CA THR A 39 14.59 -18.69 -3.88
C THR A 39 14.25 -20.12 -3.44
N SER A 40 14.05 -20.34 -2.14
CA SER A 40 13.72 -21.64 -1.58
C SER A 40 12.22 -21.95 -1.63
N LYS A 41 11.88 -23.23 -1.80
CA LYS A 41 10.50 -23.71 -1.74
C LYS A 41 10.13 -24.07 -0.32
N PHE A 42 8.97 -23.62 0.14
CA PHE A 42 8.40 -23.93 1.44
C PHE A 42 6.88 -24.03 1.33
N ASP A 43 6.26 -24.80 2.22
CA ASP A 43 4.81 -24.98 2.24
C ASP A 43 4.12 -23.89 3.08
N LYS A 44 4.68 -23.59 4.26
CA LYS A 44 4.23 -22.56 5.18
C LYS A 44 5.42 -21.96 5.93
N ALA A 45 5.28 -20.70 6.31
CA ALA A 45 6.23 -19.99 7.16
C ALA A 45 5.46 -19.14 8.19
N THR A 46 6.00 -19.07 9.40
CA THR A 46 5.51 -18.15 10.44
C THR A 46 6.46 -16.96 10.51
N LEU A 47 5.93 -15.77 10.28
CA LEU A 47 6.64 -14.52 10.48
C LEU A 47 6.31 -14.01 11.88
N THR A 48 7.32 -13.65 12.67
CA THR A 48 7.15 -13.08 14.00
C THR A 48 7.92 -11.77 14.06
N TYR A 49 7.22 -10.70 14.41
CA TYR A 49 7.77 -9.36 14.55
C TYR A 49 7.69 -8.92 16.01
N VAL A 50 8.79 -8.40 16.54
CA VAL A 50 8.84 -7.86 17.91
C VAL A 50 8.56 -6.36 17.85
N ILE A 51 7.50 -5.92 18.52
CA ILE A 51 7.09 -4.52 18.56
C ILE A 51 7.70 -3.85 19.78
N ASP A 52 8.36 -2.70 19.56
CA ASP A 52 8.74 -1.81 20.64
C ASP A 52 7.52 -1.01 21.10
N LYS A 53 6.92 -1.42 22.22
CA LYS A 53 5.73 -0.78 22.79
C LYS A 53 5.93 0.71 23.07
N SER A 54 7.16 1.16 23.30
CA SER A 54 7.49 2.57 23.53
C SER A 54 7.25 3.44 22.28
N LYS A 55 7.20 2.82 21.10
CA LYS A 55 7.05 3.49 19.79
C LYS A 55 5.64 3.36 19.21
N LEU A 56 4.71 2.72 19.92
CA LEU A 56 3.31 2.60 19.49
C LEU A 56 2.54 3.93 19.58
N GLY A 57 3.05 4.90 20.35
CA GLY A 57 2.37 6.18 20.55
C GLY A 57 0.99 5.96 21.17
N ASP A 58 -0.06 6.40 20.46
CA ASP A 58 -1.46 6.27 20.88
C ASP A 58 -2.13 4.97 20.39
N THR A 59 -1.41 4.11 19.66
CA THR A 59 -1.95 2.85 19.13
C THR A 59 -1.91 1.75 20.19
N GLU A 60 -3.05 1.10 20.43
CA GLU A 60 -3.11 -0.08 21.31
C GLU A 60 -2.48 -1.31 20.62
N PHE A 61 -1.80 -2.15 21.39
CA PHE A 61 -1.07 -3.30 20.86
C PHE A 61 -2.00 -4.37 20.26
N ASP A 62 -3.19 -4.53 20.83
CA ASP A 62 -4.25 -5.43 20.36
C ASP A 62 -4.93 -4.92 19.07
N ASN A 63 -4.68 -3.66 18.69
CA ASN A 63 -5.20 -3.01 17.50
C ASN A 63 -4.24 -3.09 16.30
N LEU A 64 -3.22 -3.95 16.35
CA LEU A 64 -2.28 -4.15 15.25
C LEU A 64 -2.85 -5.13 14.20
N LEU A 65 -2.49 -4.88 12.94
CA LEU A 65 -2.87 -5.69 11.79
C LEU A 65 -1.68 -5.88 10.86
N PHE A 66 -1.44 -7.11 10.45
CA PHE A 66 -0.44 -7.44 9.43
C PHE A 66 -1.08 -7.35 8.05
N LEU A 67 -0.42 -6.63 7.15
CA LEU A 67 -0.79 -6.51 5.75
C LEU A 67 0.35 -7.03 4.88
N TRP A 68 0.00 -7.52 3.69
CA TRP A 68 0.94 -7.70 2.61
C TRP A 68 0.45 -7.00 1.34
N TYR A 69 1.40 -6.60 0.50
CA TYR A 69 1.09 -6.00 -0.79
C TYR A 69 1.06 -7.08 -1.88
N ASP A 70 -0.11 -7.23 -2.50
CA ASP A 70 -0.33 -8.07 -3.67
C ASP A 70 0.00 -7.27 -4.93
N GLU A 71 1.21 -7.48 -5.44
CA GLU A 71 1.70 -6.83 -6.66
C GLU A 71 0.95 -7.28 -7.92
N GLU A 72 0.29 -8.45 -7.93
CA GLU A 72 -0.44 -8.92 -9.10
C GLU A 72 -1.79 -8.21 -9.25
N ASN A 73 -2.42 -7.86 -8.13
CA ASN A 73 -3.75 -7.24 -8.08
C ASN A 73 -3.71 -5.76 -7.65
N ASP A 74 -2.53 -5.19 -7.42
CA ASP A 74 -2.30 -3.85 -6.90
C ASP A 74 -3.15 -3.54 -5.65
N ASN A 75 -3.14 -4.46 -4.67
CA ASN A 75 -3.99 -4.36 -3.49
C ASN A 75 -3.25 -4.73 -2.19
N PHE A 76 -3.68 -4.13 -1.08
CA PHE A 76 -3.26 -4.55 0.25
C PHE A 76 -4.19 -5.62 0.77
N VAL A 77 -3.62 -6.73 1.22
CA VAL A 77 -4.38 -7.88 1.71
C VAL A 77 -4.08 -8.07 3.20
N GLU A 78 -5.14 -8.20 3.97
CA GLU A 78 -5.10 -8.42 5.40
C GLU A 78 -4.73 -9.87 5.72
N LEU A 79 -3.91 -10.06 6.74
CA LEU A 79 -3.52 -11.39 7.21
C LEU A 79 -4.05 -11.65 8.62
N ASP A 80 -4.33 -12.93 8.88
CA ASP A 80 -4.74 -13.38 10.21
C ASP A 80 -3.59 -13.21 11.20
N THR A 81 -3.71 -12.19 12.04
CA THR A 81 -2.63 -11.67 12.87
C THR A 81 -2.78 -12.17 14.30
N ILE A 82 -1.77 -12.88 14.79
CA ILE A 82 -1.72 -13.40 16.16
C ILE A 82 -0.93 -12.41 17.02
N LEU A 83 -1.60 -11.80 17.99
CA LEU A 83 -1.02 -10.81 18.89
C LEU A 83 -0.70 -11.47 20.23
N ASP A 84 0.56 -11.37 20.64
CA ASP A 84 1.03 -11.83 21.94
C ASP A 84 1.58 -10.62 22.72
N GLU A 85 0.74 -10.10 23.62
CA GLU A 85 1.06 -8.92 24.40
C GLU A 85 2.15 -9.18 25.45
N GLU A 86 2.23 -10.40 25.99
CA GLU A 86 3.23 -10.77 27.01
C GLU A 86 4.64 -10.72 26.42
N ASN A 87 4.80 -11.27 25.21
CA ASN A 87 6.07 -11.26 24.48
C ASN A 87 6.26 -10.01 23.60
N SER A 88 5.25 -9.15 23.50
CA SER A 88 5.25 -7.98 22.61
C SER A 88 5.51 -8.36 21.15
N THR A 89 4.95 -9.49 20.72
CA THR A 89 5.15 -10.04 19.37
C THR A 89 3.87 -10.12 18.56
N VAL A 90 4.00 -9.85 17.27
CA VAL A 90 2.95 -9.96 16.27
C VAL A 90 3.37 -11.05 15.30
N SER A 91 2.56 -12.09 15.15
CA SER A 91 2.88 -13.22 14.29
C SER A 91 1.81 -13.46 13.22
N VAL A 92 2.24 -14.02 12.09
CA VAL A 92 1.36 -14.38 10.98
C VAL A 92 1.86 -15.64 10.29
N GLU A 93 0.94 -16.49 9.85
CA GLU A 93 1.26 -17.62 8.98
C GLU A 93 1.05 -17.24 7.51
N THR A 94 2.05 -17.51 6.67
CA THR A 94 2.01 -17.23 5.23
C THR A 94 2.51 -18.42 4.42
N THR A 95 2.01 -18.56 3.20
CA THR A 95 2.43 -19.58 2.21
C THR A 95 3.37 -19.03 1.14
N HIS A 96 3.60 -17.73 1.15
CA HIS A 96 4.46 -17.02 0.21
C HIS A 96 5.24 -15.93 0.95
N PHE A 97 6.26 -15.37 0.32
CA PHE A 97 6.96 -14.20 0.83
C PHE A 97 6.74 -13.04 -0.13
N SER A 98 6.41 -11.88 0.43
CA SER A 98 6.16 -10.63 -0.29
C SER A 98 6.67 -9.43 0.55
N LYS A 99 6.15 -8.25 0.26
CA LYS A 99 6.26 -7.03 1.05
C LYS A 99 5.21 -7.06 2.16
N TYR A 100 5.66 -6.83 3.38
CA TYR A 100 4.86 -6.89 4.60
C TYR A 100 4.95 -5.58 5.37
N MET A 101 3.86 -5.25 6.04
CA MET A 101 3.72 -4.05 6.86
C MET A 101 2.77 -4.32 8.02
N ILE A 102 2.98 -3.60 9.11
CA ILE A 102 2.11 -3.65 10.29
C ILE A 102 1.43 -2.29 10.37
N VAL A 103 0.12 -2.28 10.55
CA VAL A 103 -0.67 -1.05 10.64
C VAL A 103 -1.56 -1.04 11.88
N ASN A 104 -1.97 0.16 12.29
CA ASN A 104 -3.09 0.37 13.20
C ASN A 104 -4.38 0.02 12.44
N ARG A 105 -5.09 -0.99 12.92
CA ARG A 105 -6.31 -1.53 12.33
C ARG A 105 -7.45 -0.51 12.27
N GLU A 106 -7.63 0.31 13.30
CA GLU A 106 -8.68 1.34 13.30
C GLU A 106 -8.40 2.43 12.29
N GLU A 107 -7.17 2.94 12.22
CA GLU A 107 -6.79 3.95 11.22
C GLU A 107 -6.91 3.41 9.80
N TRP A 108 -6.48 2.17 9.60
CA TRP A 108 -6.63 1.44 8.33
C TRP A 108 -8.11 1.37 7.93
N TYR A 109 -8.97 0.77 8.75
CA TYR A 109 -10.40 0.67 8.43
C TYR A 109 -11.07 2.03 8.28
N LYS A 110 -10.68 3.05 9.06
CA LYS A 110 -11.22 4.40 8.92
C LYS A 110 -10.88 5.01 7.55
N ALA A 111 -9.65 4.83 7.08
CA ALA A 111 -9.23 5.30 5.77
C ALA A 111 -10.01 4.61 4.65
N TRP A 112 -10.21 3.29 4.74
CA TRP A 112 -10.89 2.50 3.71
C TRP A 112 -12.42 2.45 3.82
N SER A 113 -12.99 2.81 4.97
CA SER A 113 -14.44 2.97 5.16
C SER A 113 -14.94 4.34 4.72
N THR A 114 -14.04 5.31 4.53
CA THR A 114 -14.40 6.62 4.01
C THR A 114 -14.71 6.49 2.52
N GLU A 115 -15.98 6.64 2.14
CA GLU A 115 -16.36 6.68 0.73
C GLU A 115 -15.57 7.76 -0.01
N LEU A 116 -14.78 7.36 -1.01
CA LEU A 116 -14.08 8.29 -1.91
C LEU A 116 -15.07 9.17 -2.71
N TYR A 117 -16.30 8.71 -2.83
CA TYR A 117 -17.42 9.44 -3.39
C TYR A 117 -18.47 9.63 -2.30
N PRO A 118 -18.47 10.75 -1.55
CA PRO A 118 -19.59 11.04 -0.68
C PRO A 118 -20.86 10.96 -1.52
N SER A 119 -21.86 10.23 -1.02
CA SER A 119 -23.16 10.11 -1.66
C SER A 119 -23.60 11.50 -2.16
N TYR A 120 -24.10 11.59 -3.41
CA TYR A 120 -24.59 12.83 -4.02
C TYR A 120 -25.61 13.59 -3.15
N TYR A 121 -26.16 12.94 -2.12
CA TYR A 121 -27.14 13.47 -1.19
C TYR A 121 -26.57 14.09 0.09
N ASP A 122 -25.32 13.81 0.49
CA ASP A 122 -24.76 14.28 1.78
C ASP A 122 -23.89 15.54 1.69
N TYR A 123 -23.58 16.01 0.48
CA TYR A 123 -22.88 17.27 0.27
C TYR A 123 -23.57 18.06 -0.84
N ALA A 124 -24.04 19.27 -0.54
CA ALA A 124 -24.31 20.23 -1.60
C ALA A 124 -23.00 20.37 -2.39
N PRO A 125 -22.96 20.04 -3.70
CA PRO A 125 -21.71 20.04 -4.43
C PRO A 125 -21.10 21.43 -4.31
N SER A 126 -20.01 21.54 -3.56
CA SER A 126 -19.14 22.71 -3.63
C SER A 126 -18.61 22.66 -5.05
N GLY A 127 -19.22 23.46 -5.93
CA GLY A 127 -19.06 23.34 -7.37
C GLY A 127 -17.59 23.18 -7.74
N LEU A 128 -17.20 21.96 -8.12
CA LEU A 128 -15.87 21.71 -8.65
C LEU A 128 -15.84 22.40 -10.01
N SER A 129 -15.08 23.51 -10.07
CA SER A 129 -14.88 24.22 -11.32
C SER A 129 -13.70 23.58 -12.05
N THR A 130 -13.99 22.53 -12.81
CA THR A 130 -12.99 21.87 -13.65
C THR A 130 -12.88 22.61 -14.97
N VAL A 131 -11.67 23.06 -15.31
CA VAL A 131 -11.37 23.65 -16.62
C VAL A 131 -10.51 22.67 -17.41
N LEU A 132 -11.06 22.12 -18.48
CA LEU A 132 -10.30 21.39 -19.48
C LEU A 132 -9.76 22.39 -20.50
N VAL A 133 -8.44 22.58 -20.52
CA VAL A 133 -7.78 23.41 -21.55
C VAL A 133 -7.25 22.49 -22.63
N ILE A 134 -7.78 22.62 -23.84
CA ILE A 134 -7.29 21.93 -25.02
C ILE A 134 -6.41 22.93 -25.78
N ASP A 135 -5.11 22.65 -25.88
CA ASP A 135 -4.21 23.47 -26.70
C ASP A 135 -4.41 23.14 -28.19
N CYS A 136 -4.94 24.10 -28.94
CA CYS A 136 -5.09 24.03 -30.40
C CYS A 136 -4.04 24.90 -31.13
N SER A 137 -2.94 25.27 -30.47
CA SER A 137 -1.87 26.07 -31.07
C SER A 137 -1.30 25.40 -32.33
N GLY A 138 -0.68 26.20 -33.21
CA GLY A 138 -0.13 25.70 -34.48
C GLY A 138 0.92 24.60 -34.32
N SER A 139 1.62 24.54 -33.17
CA SER A 139 2.54 23.45 -32.83
C SER A 139 1.85 22.11 -32.60
N MET A 140 0.55 22.09 -32.31
CA MET A 140 -0.24 20.87 -32.11
C MET A 140 -0.82 20.33 -33.43
N GLN A 141 -0.45 20.91 -34.58
CA GLN A 141 -1.04 20.60 -35.90
C GLN A 141 -0.98 19.12 -36.27
N TYR A 142 0.08 18.41 -35.89
CA TYR A 142 0.26 16.99 -36.18
C TYR A 142 -0.59 16.08 -35.28
N ASN A 143 -0.83 16.48 -34.03
CA ASN A 143 -1.47 15.62 -33.02
C ASN A 143 -2.98 15.84 -32.92
N ASP A 144 -3.48 16.94 -33.47
CA ASP A 144 -4.91 17.23 -33.61
C ASP A 144 -5.26 17.32 -35.11
N PRO A 145 -5.78 16.24 -35.72
CA PRO A 145 -6.04 16.18 -37.16
C PRO A 145 -7.31 16.95 -37.58
N TYR A 146 -8.03 17.58 -36.64
CA TYR A 146 -9.29 18.27 -36.94
C TYR A 146 -9.05 19.73 -37.37
N GLU A 147 -8.77 19.93 -38.66
CA GLU A 147 -8.51 21.28 -39.23
C GLU A 147 -9.73 22.22 -39.22
N ALA A 148 -10.95 21.69 -39.34
CA ALA A 148 -12.16 22.49 -39.54
C ALA A 148 -12.59 23.30 -38.29
N GLY A 149 -12.12 22.94 -37.09
CA GLY A 149 -12.44 23.61 -35.83
C GLY A 149 -11.43 24.67 -35.39
N ARG A 150 -10.28 24.79 -36.08
CA ARG A 150 -9.19 25.68 -35.66
C ARG A 150 -9.50 27.13 -35.95
N LYS A 151 -9.63 27.94 -34.90
CA LYS A 151 -9.60 29.40 -35.04
C LYS A 151 -8.15 29.81 -35.31
N LYS A 152 -7.90 30.43 -36.46
CA LYS A 152 -6.60 31.03 -36.77
C LYS A 152 -6.32 32.14 -35.76
N ALA A 153 -5.12 32.14 -35.17
CA ALA A 153 -4.69 33.22 -34.31
C ALA A 153 -4.85 34.56 -35.05
N ALA A 154 -5.46 35.54 -34.38
CA ALA A 154 -5.58 36.89 -34.92
C ALA A 154 -4.17 37.45 -35.15
N LYS A 155 -3.97 38.09 -36.30
CA LYS A 155 -2.70 38.66 -36.73
C LYS A 155 -2.42 39.98 -36.01
#